data_AF-A0A2D5Z1Q0-F1
#
_entry.id   AF-A0A2D5Z1Q0-F1
#
_cell.length_a   1.000
_cell.length_b   1.000
_cell.length_c   1.000
_cell.angle_alpha   90.00
_cell.angle_beta   90.00
_cell.angle_gamma   90.00
#
_symmetry.space_group_name_H-M   'P 1'
#
loop_
_entity.id
_entity.type
_entity.pdbx_description
1 polymer ?
#
loop_
_entity_poly.entity_id
_entity_poly.type
_entity_poly.pdbx_seq_one_letter_code
_entity_poly.pdbx_strand_id
1 'polypeptide(L)'
;MRWDIHGSVMESSGREWGMPSSVIILAVPATPNVAKGAGIRNQGSEIDSPLRHLTPPRWAAQVLREPIALLNDHAHLEKKAATNALELINRHPRTASVADRPAGSASENWVAVMTSVARDEIEHLATVSRLLVRRGGRMTARHRNPYASALRGLVRRGTGPAELIDRLLVSALIELRSCERFDVLAAHGDDRELARLYRRLAVSERGHYQVFVNLAHDLQSGDEVDERWATMLDEESRILEAQPPVPAMHGGVE
;
A
#
# COMPACT_ATOMS: atom_id res chain seq x y z
N MET A 1 38.97 -1.48 2.36
CA MET A 1 38.39 -1.39 1.00
C MET A 1 38.10 0.06 0.72
N ARG A 2 38.90 0.68 -0.15
CA ARG A 2 38.87 2.10 -0.52
C ARG A 2 38.45 2.09 -1.99
N TRP A 3 37.34 2.74 -2.34
CA TRP A 3 36.92 2.87 -3.73
C TRP A 3 37.60 4.11 -4.30
N ASP A 4 38.62 3.89 -5.15
CA ASP A 4 39.22 4.94 -5.96
C ASP A 4 38.31 5.22 -7.16
N ILE A 5 37.90 6.47 -7.31
CA ILE A 5 37.20 7.00 -8.48
C ILE A 5 38.18 7.91 -9.22
N HIS A 6 38.77 7.41 -10.30
CA HIS A 6 39.38 8.23 -11.35
C HIS A 6 38.46 8.19 -12.57
N GLY A 7 38.14 9.39 -13.08
CA GLY A 7 37.11 9.60 -14.08
C GLY A 7 37.56 9.36 -15.52
N SER A 8 36.57 9.42 -16.42
CA SER A 8 36.76 9.85 -17.79
C SER A 8 35.45 10.49 -18.27
N VAL A 9 35.52 11.79 -18.57
CA VAL A 9 34.47 12.51 -19.29
C VAL A 9 34.54 12.06 -20.74
N MET A 10 33.46 11.45 -21.24
CA MET A 10 33.24 11.17 -22.67
C MET A 10 31.99 11.91 -23.09
N GLU A 11 32.23 12.99 -23.83
CA GLU A 11 31.23 13.78 -24.53
C GLU A 11 30.75 12.97 -25.75
N SER A 12 29.46 12.64 -25.83
CA SER A 12 28.88 12.12 -27.08
C SER A 12 27.39 12.46 -27.21
N SER A 13 27.13 13.26 -28.26
CA SER A 13 25.99 13.27 -29.16
C SER A 13 24.58 13.06 -28.59
N GLY A 14 23.80 14.14 -28.65
CA GLY A 14 22.36 14.13 -28.50
C GLY A 14 21.68 13.14 -29.45
N ARG A 15 20.93 12.22 -28.85
CA ARG A 15 19.77 11.58 -29.46
C ARG A 15 18.64 11.64 -28.43
N GLU A 16 17.61 12.41 -28.76
CA GLU A 16 16.34 12.42 -28.05
C GLU A 16 15.76 11.01 -28.03
N TRP A 17 15.69 10.42 -26.84
CA TRP A 17 14.90 9.22 -26.61
C TRP A 17 13.46 9.65 -26.37
N GLY A 18 12.68 9.69 -27.44
CA GLY A 18 11.23 9.75 -27.37
C GLY A 18 10.70 8.48 -26.70
N MET A 19 10.38 8.59 -25.41
CA MET A 19 9.68 7.54 -24.66
C MET A 19 8.19 7.60 -25.02
N PRO A 20 7.57 6.53 -25.55
CA PRO A 20 6.12 6.50 -25.69
C PRO A 20 5.47 6.39 -24.30
N SER A 21 4.61 7.35 -23.98
CA SER A 21 3.71 7.32 -22.83
C SER A 21 2.66 6.23 -23.00
N SER A 22 3.02 4.99 -22.69
CA SER A 22 2.10 3.86 -22.60
C SER A 22 2.16 3.31 -21.19
N VAL A 23 1.25 3.77 -20.34
CA VAL A 23 0.92 3.07 -19.09
C VAL A 23 0.34 1.72 -19.52
N ILE A 24 1.16 0.67 -19.46
CA ILE A 24 0.64 -0.69 -19.54
C ILE A 24 -0.02 -0.94 -18.18
N ILE A 25 -1.32 -0.63 -18.10
CA ILE A 25 -2.19 -1.24 -17.10
C ILE A 25 -2.18 -2.73 -17.47
N LEU A 26 -1.41 -3.54 -16.73
CA LEU A 26 -1.57 -4.99 -16.79
C LEU A 26 -3.03 -5.26 -16.41
N ALA A 27 -3.84 -5.63 -17.40
CA ALA A 27 -5.21 -6.05 -17.18
C ALA A 27 -5.17 -7.30 -16.29
N VAL A 28 -5.46 -7.12 -15.01
CA VAL A 28 -5.66 -8.22 -14.08
C VAL A 28 -6.91 -8.98 -14.56
N PRO A 29 -6.82 -10.29 -14.88
CA PRO A 29 -7.99 -11.07 -15.27
C PRO A 29 -9.01 -11.08 -14.12
N ALA A 30 -10.30 -11.16 -14.47
CA ALA A 30 -11.39 -11.18 -13.52
C ALA A 30 -11.21 -12.28 -12.46
N THR A 31 -11.44 -11.89 -11.21
CA THR A 31 -11.21 -12.65 -9.97
C THR A 31 -11.96 -14.00 -9.96
N PRO A 32 -11.35 -15.08 -9.43
CA PRO A 32 -12.13 -16.11 -8.74
C PRO A 32 -12.78 -15.45 -7.51
N ASN A 33 -14.04 -15.79 -7.27
CA ASN A 33 -14.92 -15.24 -6.24
C ASN A 33 -14.25 -15.24 -4.84
N VAL A 34 -13.64 -14.11 -4.45
CA VAL A 34 -13.29 -13.84 -3.05
C VAL A 34 -14.60 -13.96 -2.27
N ALA A 35 -14.65 -14.88 -1.31
CA ALA A 35 -15.85 -15.18 -0.54
C ALA A 35 -16.50 -13.87 -0.08
N LYS A 36 -17.77 -13.68 -0.44
CA LYS A 36 -18.61 -12.55 0.01
C LYS A 36 -18.75 -12.60 1.53
N GLY A 37 -17.75 -12.09 2.24
CA GLY A 37 -17.90 -11.69 3.63
C GLY A 37 -18.96 -10.60 3.68
N ALA A 38 -19.84 -10.65 4.67
CA ALA A 38 -20.89 -9.64 4.86
C ALA A 38 -20.24 -8.26 5.06
N GLY A 39 -20.08 -7.50 3.97
CA GLY A 39 -19.56 -6.13 3.99
C GLY A 39 -20.50 -5.22 4.76
N ILE A 40 -19.92 -4.34 5.57
CA ILE A 40 -20.69 -3.31 6.29
C ILE A 40 -21.04 -2.23 5.26
N ARG A 41 -22.34 -1.90 5.13
CA ARG A 41 -22.80 -0.77 4.31
C ARG A 41 -22.94 0.46 5.20
N ASN A 42 -22.18 1.51 4.96
CA ASN A 42 -22.42 2.83 5.57
C ASN A 42 -23.34 3.65 4.66
N GLN A 43 -24.33 4.34 5.24
CA GLN A 43 -25.21 5.23 4.49
C GLN A 43 -24.40 6.45 4.00
N GLY A 44 -23.81 6.32 2.81
CA GLY A 44 -23.01 7.38 2.18
C GLY A 44 -21.83 6.91 1.32
N SER A 45 -21.41 5.63 1.37
CA SER A 45 -20.34 5.11 0.52
C SER A 45 -20.70 3.74 -0.07
N GLU A 46 -20.82 3.64 -1.40
CA GLU A 46 -20.92 2.39 -2.18
C GLU A 46 -19.59 1.61 -2.20
N ILE A 47 -18.90 1.49 -1.06
CA ILE A 47 -17.63 0.77 -1.00
C ILE A 47 -17.89 -0.58 -0.35
N ASP A 48 -17.93 -1.62 -1.17
CA ASP A 48 -17.84 -3.01 -0.71
C ASP A 48 -16.39 -3.24 -0.24
N SER A 49 -16.16 -3.02 1.05
CA SER A 49 -14.87 -3.21 1.70
C SER A 49 -14.95 -4.42 2.64
N PRO A 50 -13.97 -5.35 2.61
CA PRO A 50 -13.96 -6.49 3.52
C PRO A 50 -13.53 -6.12 4.95
N LEU A 51 -13.12 -4.87 5.19
CA LEU A 51 -12.76 -4.35 6.51
C LEU A 51 -13.94 -4.50 7.49
N ARG A 52 -13.65 -4.90 8.73
CA ARG A 52 -14.68 -5.08 9.78
C ARG A 52 -15.09 -3.79 10.47
N HIS A 53 -14.29 -2.74 10.30
CA HIS A 53 -14.56 -1.42 10.83
C HIS A 53 -14.43 -0.41 9.69
N LEU A 54 -15.46 0.43 9.50
CA LEU A 54 -15.42 1.53 8.54
C LEU A 54 -15.06 2.83 9.26
N THR A 55 -14.20 3.62 8.63
CA THR A 55 -13.80 4.92 9.18
C THR A 55 -15.01 5.85 9.16
N PRO A 56 -15.43 6.41 10.31
CA PRO A 56 -16.57 7.31 10.36
C PRO A 56 -16.24 8.64 9.67
N PRO A 57 -17.20 9.30 9.00
CA PRO A 57 -16.95 10.58 8.31
C PRO A 57 -16.30 11.67 9.17
N ARG A 58 -16.60 11.68 10.48
CA ARG A 58 -16.01 12.63 11.44
C ARG A 58 -14.50 12.54 11.57
N TRP A 59 -13.90 11.38 11.26
CA TRP A 59 -12.46 11.20 11.25
C TRP A 59 -11.77 12.12 10.23
N ALA A 60 -12.39 12.33 9.05
CA ALA A 60 -11.86 13.26 8.05
C ALA A 60 -11.74 14.68 8.62
N ALA A 61 -12.81 15.17 9.24
CA ALA A 61 -12.80 16.49 9.87
C ALA A 61 -11.75 16.60 11.00
N GLN A 62 -11.53 15.53 11.77
CA GLN A 62 -10.53 15.47 12.83
C GLN A 62 -9.10 15.60 12.26
N VAL A 63 -8.71 14.76 11.31
CA VAL A 63 -7.33 14.76 10.79
C VAL A 63 -7.02 15.97 9.92
N LEU A 64 -8.04 16.54 9.27
CA LEU A 64 -7.90 17.76 8.44
C LEU A 64 -7.77 19.04 9.26
N ARG A 65 -7.88 19.00 10.60
CA ARG A 65 -7.48 20.13 11.47
C ARG A 65 -5.97 20.38 11.41
N GLU A 66 -5.17 19.34 11.14
CA GLU A 66 -3.71 19.39 11.06
C GLU A 66 -3.19 18.78 9.74
N PRO A 67 -3.51 19.38 8.58
CA PRO A 67 -3.26 18.76 7.27
C PRO A 67 -1.77 18.61 6.96
N ILE A 68 -0.90 19.45 7.54
CA ILE A 68 0.56 19.32 7.39
C ILE A 68 1.06 18.06 8.11
N ALA A 69 0.53 17.74 9.29
CA ALA A 69 0.89 16.54 10.03
C ALA A 69 0.44 15.28 9.26
N LEU A 70 -0.78 15.30 8.74
CA LEU A 70 -1.34 14.24 7.90
C LEU A 70 -0.50 13.99 6.64
N LEU A 71 -0.14 15.05 5.91
CA LEU A 71 0.70 14.93 4.70
C LEU A 71 2.12 14.45 5.02
N ASN A 72 2.70 14.86 6.16
CA ASN A 72 4.01 14.36 6.58
C ASN A 72 3.94 12.87 6.94
N ASP A 73 2.91 12.43 7.70
CA ASP A 73 2.68 11.01 7.98
C ASP A 73 2.55 10.23 6.67
N HIS A 74 1.66 10.67 5.78
CA HIS A 74 1.40 10.04 4.49
C HIS A 74 2.68 9.90 3.65
N ALA A 75 3.49 10.95 3.52
CA ALA A 75 4.76 10.86 2.80
C ALA A 75 5.68 9.77 3.40
N HIS A 76 5.69 9.58 4.72
CA HIS A 76 6.46 8.49 5.30
C HIS A 76 5.85 7.11 5.06
N LEU A 77 4.53 7.00 4.86
CA LEU A 77 3.88 5.74 4.53
C LEU A 77 4.29 5.29 3.12
N GLU A 78 4.22 6.18 2.12
CA GLU A 78 4.60 5.83 0.74
C GLU A 78 6.06 5.39 0.66
N LYS A 79 6.95 6.11 1.37
CA LYS A 79 8.36 5.72 1.49
C LYS A 79 8.52 4.32 2.08
N LYS A 80 7.73 3.99 3.11
CA LYS A 80 7.77 2.69 3.78
C LYS A 80 7.17 1.58 2.91
N ALA A 81 6.11 1.86 2.15
CA ALA A 81 5.51 0.93 1.20
C ALA A 81 6.50 0.57 0.10
N ALA A 82 7.12 1.57 -0.54
CA ALA A 82 8.19 1.37 -1.52
C ALA A 82 9.35 0.53 -0.96
N THR A 83 9.82 0.88 0.25
CA THR A 83 10.91 0.15 0.91
C THR A 83 10.51 -1.29 1.24
N ASN A 84 9.25 -1.51 1.64
CA ASN A 84 8.73 -2.84 1.96
C ASN A 84 8.70 -3.74 0.72
N ALA A 85 8.25 -3.22 -0.43
CA ALA A 85 8.27 -3.96 -1.70
C ALA A 85 9.69 -4.38 -2.12
N LEU A 86 10.66 -3.47 -2.03
CA LEU A 86 12.08 -3.79 -2.30
C LEU A 86 12.64 -4.81 -1.31
N GLU A 87 12.25 -4.73 -0.04
CA GLU A 87 12.70 -5.68 0.96
C GLU A 87 12.09 -7.08 0.77
N LEU A 88 10.84 -7.15 0.29
CA LEU A 88 10.22 -8.42 -0.11
C LEU A 88 11.02 -9.07 -1.25
N ILE A 89 11.49 -8.29 -2.24
CA ILE A 89 12.41 -8.80 -3.28
C ILE A 89 13.70 -9.34 -2.65
N ASN A 90 14.34 -8.58 -1.75
CA ASN A 90 15.61 -8.98 -1.14
C ASN A 90 15.52 -10.29 -0.36
N ARG A 91 14.45 -10.46 0.43
CA ARG A 91 14.23 -11.66 1.24
C ARG A 91 13.80 -12.86 0.41
N HIS A 92 13.09 -12.60 -0.67
CA HIS A 92 12.44 -13.61 -1.48
C HIS A 92 12.74 -13.42 -2.98
N PRO A 93 14.02 -13.44 -3.39
CA PRO A 93 14.39 -13.17 -4.78
C PRO A 93 13.98 -14.31 -5.74
N ARG A 94 13.58 -15.47 -5.20
CA ARG A 94 13.32 -16.73 -5.92
C ARG A 94 12.03 -17.44 -5.51
N THR A 95 11.01 -16.74 -5.05
CA THR A 95 9.70 -17.36 -4.75
C THR A 95 8.96 -17.69 -6.03
N ALA A 96 8.82 -18.91 -6.53
CA ALA A 96 9.36 -20.22 -6.17
C ALA A 96 9.86 -20.85 -7.49
N SER A 97 10.56 -21.99 -7.42
CA SER A 97 10.93 -22.76 -8.60
C SER A 97 9.70 -23.02 -9.48
N VAL A 98 9.89 -22.80 -10.77
CA VAL A 98 8.92 -22.52 -11.85
C VAL A 98 8.05 -23.75 -12.23
N ALA A 99 8.15 -24.86 -11.52
CA ALA A 99 7.64 -26.14 -12.01
C ALA A 99 6.10 -26.26 -12.00
N ASP A 100 5.39 -25.68 -11.02
CA ASP A 100 3.97 -26.00 -10.78
C ASP A 100 3.03 -24.77 -10.74
N ARG A 101 3.48 -23.59 -11.18
CA ARG A 101 2.58 -22.41 -11.19
C ARG A 101 1.65 -22.40 -12.42
N PRO A 102 0.38 -21.97 -12.25
CA PRO A 102 -0.47 -21.65 -13.40
C PRO A 102 0.21 -20.59 -14.27
N ALA A 103 0.32 -20.85 -15.58
CA ALA A 103 0.78 -19.85 -16.53
C ALA A 103 -0.14 -18.61 -16.48
N GLY A 104 0.43 -17.40 -16.46
CA GLY A 104 -0.32 -16.14 -16.37
C GLY A 104 -0.66 -15.65 -14.95
N SER A 105 -0.11 -16.28 -13.90
CA SER A 105 -0.25 -15.85 -12.50
C SER A 105 0.48 -14.52 -12.23
N ALA A 106 -0.05 -13.68 -11.33
CA ALA A 106 0.58 -12.41 -10.96
C ALA A 106 2.00 -12.60 -10.42
N SER A 107 2.28 -13.74 -9.78
CA SER A 107 3.60 -14.09 -9.27
C SER A 107 4.62 -14.52 -10.35
N GLU A 108 4.20 -14.77 -11.60
CA GLU A 108 5.06 -15.27 -12.70
C GLU A 108 6.33 -14.40 -12.86
N ASN A 109 6.19 -13.09 -12.66
CA ASN A 109 7.30 -12.16 -12.57
C ASN A 109 7.26 -11.33 -11.27
N TRP A 110 7.44 -12.01 -10.14
CA TRP A 110 7.52 -11.42 -8.78
C TRP A 110 8.35 -10.12 -8.71
N VAL A 111 9.56 -10.13 -9.29
CA VAL A 111 10.45 -8.96 -9.25
C VAL A 111 9.84 -7.79 -10.01
N ALA A 112 9.27 -8.02 -11.20
CA ALA A 112 8.61 -6.94 -11.94
C ALA A 112 7.37 -6.41 -11.20
N VAL A 113 6.55 -7.27 -10.61
CA VAL A 113 5.37 -6.84 -9.84
C VAL A 113 5.77 -6.00 -8.63
N MET A 114 6.69 -6.48 -7.79
CA MET A 114 7.17 -5.74 -6.63
C MET A 114 7.89 -4.44 -7.01
N THR A 115 8.62 -4.43 -8.13
CA THR A 115 9.25 -3.20 -8.65
C THR A 115 8.22 -2.20 -9.15
N SER A 116 7.12 -2.66 -9.77
CA SER A 116 6.01 -1.80 -10.18
C SER A 116 5.35 -1.15 -8.97
N VAL A 117 5.03 -1.93 -7.92
CA VAL A 117 4.50 -1.39 -6.66
C VAL A 117 5.48 -0.37 -6.07
N ALA A 118 6.76 -0.72 -5.93
CA ALA A 118 7.76 0.20 -5.39
C ALA A 118 7.88 1.51 -6.20
N ARG A 119 7.74 1.43 -7.53
CA ARG A 119 7.76 2.60 -8.40
C ARG A 119 6.54 3.49 -8.15
N ASP A 120 5.34 2.92 -8.15
CA ASP A 120 4.09 3.67 -7.93
C ASP A 120 4.16 4.41 -6.58
N GLU A 121 4.64 3.73 -5.53
CA GLU A 121 4.81 4.32 -4.21
C GLU A 121 5.83 5.47 -4.16
N ILE A 122 6.89 5.40 -4.97
CA ILE A 122 7.84 6.51 -5.11
C ILE A 122 7.17 7.69 -5.85
N GLU A 123 6.30 7.43 -6.83
CA GLU A 123 5.53 8.46 -7.53
C GLU A 123 4.48 9.12 -6.60
N HIS A 124 3.83 8.33 -5.73
CA HIS A 124 2.95 8.82 -4.67
C HIS A 124 3.73 9.69 -3.67
N LEU A 125 4.86 9.19 -3.17
CA LEU A 125 5.77 9.93 -2.29
C LEU A 125 6.15 11.29 -2.88
N ALA A 126 6.55 11.33 -4.14
CA ALA A 126 6.92 12.56 -4.83
C ALA A 126 5.73 13.52 -4.94
N THR A 127 4.52 13.01 -5.14
CA THR A 127 3.29 13.80 -5.21
C THR A 127 2.91 14.41 -3.86
N VAL A 128 2.86 13.58 -2.81
CA VAL A 128 2.54 14.01 -1.44
C VAL A 128 3.59 14.97 -0.92
N SER A 129 4.88 14.68 -1.12
CA SER A 129 5.99 15.54 -0.67
C SER A 129 5.97 16.92 -1.33
N ARG A 130 5.66 17.00 -2.63
CA ARG A 130 5.51 18.30 -3.31
C ARG A 130 4.36 19.10 -2.72
N LEU A 131 3.23 18.47 -2.42
CA LEU A 131 2.10 19.15 -1.78
C LEU A 131 2.45 19.61 -0.36
N LEU A 132 3.09 18.74 0.42
CA LEU A 132 3.58 19.05 1.77
C LEU A 132 4.45 20.30 1.78
N VAL A 133 5.44 20.38 0.87
CA VAL A 133 6.32 21.55 0.74
C VAL A 133 5.56 22.80 0.30
N ARG A 134 4.65 22.69 -0.70
CA ARG A 134 3.82 23.83 -1.13
C ARG A 134 2.99 24.42 0.00
N ARG A 135 2.60 23.59 0.96
CA ARG A 135 1.82 23.99 2.15
C ARG A 135 2.68 24.41 3.34
N GLY A 136 3.99 24.60 3.15
CA GLY A 136 4.92 25.04 4.19
C GLY A 136 5.38 23.93 5.15
N GLY A 137 5.05 22.67 4.86
CA GLY A 137 5.52 21.51 5.59
C GLY A 137 6.84 20.95 5.07
N ARG A 138 7.40 19.97 5.80
CA ARG A 138 8.57 19.20 5.39
C ARG A 138 8.53 17.81 6.01
N MET A 139 9.12 16.84 5.32
CA MET A 139 9.26 15.51 5.90
C MET A 139 10.17 15.57 7.14
N THR A 140 9.70 14.97 8.21
CA THR A 140 10.43 14.81 9.46
C THR A 140 11.47 13.69 9.35
N ALA A 141 12.51 13.71 10.19
CA ALA A 141 13.59 12.71 10.13
C ALA A 141 13.15 11.32 10.63
N ARG A 142 12.20 11.26 11.56
CA ARG A 142 11.74 10.02 12.20
C ARG A 142 10.24 9.93 12.11
N HIS A 143 9.74 8.73 11.84
CA HIS A 143 8.31 8.45 11.77
C HIS A 143 7.99 7.07 12.34
N ARG A 144 7.02 7.02 13.26
CA ARG A 144 6.50 5.77 13.83
C ARG A 144 5.08 5.56 13.35
N ASN A 145 4.78 4.33 12.94
CA ASN A 145 3.42 3.91 12.63
C ASN A 145 3.08 2.72 13.56
N PRO A 146 2.44 2.96 14.72
CA PRO A 146 2.09 1.90 15.67
C PRO A 146 1.10 0.89 15.09
N TYR A 147 0.13 1.33 14.29
CA TYR A 147 -0.80 0.47 13.56
C TYR A 147 -0.06 -0.57 12.69
N ALA A 148 0.82 -0.11 11.79
CA ALA A 148 1.59 -1.02 10.94
C ALA A 148 2.60 -1.86 11.75
N SER A 149 3.04 -1.38 12.92
CA SER A 149 3.88 -2.18 13.82
C SER A 149 3.10 -3.33 14.45
N ALA A 150 1.86 -3.08 14.88
CA ALA A 150 0.98 -4.09 15.45
C ALA A 150 0.59 -5.15 14.41
N LEU A 151 0.24 -4.75 13.19
CA LEU A 151 -0.04 -5.69 12.09
C LEU A 151 1.16 -6.57 11.78
N ARG A 152 2.38 -6.02 11.73
CA ARG A 152 3.61 -6.82 11.57
C ARG A 152 3.86 -7.80 12.71
N GLY A 153 3.26 -7.57 13.88
CA GLY A 153 3.26 -8.52 15.00
C GLY A 153 2.46 -9.80 14.73
N LEU A 154 1.50 -9.76 13.80
CA LEU A 154 0.69 -10.91 13.41
C LEU A 154 1.46 -11.91 12.52
N VAL A 155 2.58 -11.49 11.93
CA VAL A 155 3.36 -12.30 10.98
C VAL A 155 3.98 -13.50 11.69
N ARG A 156 3.61 -14.71 11.24
CA ARG A 156 4.26 -15.96 11.64
C ARG A 156 5.74 -15.92 11.28
N ARG A 157 6.60 -16.32 12.22
CA ARG A 157 8.06 -16.34 12.05
C ARG A 157 8.53 -17.71 11.57
N GLY A 158 9.38 -17.74 10.55
CA GLY A 158 10.00 -18.96 10.03
C GLY A 158 10.49 -18.80 8.60
N THR A 159 11.20 -19.79 8.08
CA THR A 159 11.76 -19.75 6.72
C THR A 159 10.78 -20.21 5.63
N GLY A 160 9.52 -20.47 5.98
CA GLY A 160 8.52 -21.07 5.09
C GLY A 160 7.58 -20.08 4.38
N PRO A 161 6.74 -20.58 3.46
CA PRO A 161 5.76 -19.77 2.71
C PRO A 161 4.79 -18.97 3.59
N ALA A 162 4.43 -19.51 4.76
CA ALA A 162 3.54 -18.88 5.72
C ALA A 162 4.00 -17.49 6.19
N GLU A 163 5.31 -17.27 6.38
CA GLU A 163 5.82 -15.95 6.76
C GLU A 163 5.63 -14.95 5.60
N LEU A 164 5.90 -15.36 4.37
CA LEU A 164 5.72 -14.49 3.20
C LEU A 164 4.26 -14.18 2.93
N ILE A 165 3.39 -15.18 2.99
CA ILE A 165 1.93 -15.01 2.87
C ILE A 165 1.45 -13.99 3.89
N ASP A 166 1.82 -14.14 5.17
CA ASP A 166 1.43 -13.17 6.19
C ASP A 166 1.96 -11.75 5.94
N ARG A 167 3.17 -11.61 5.39
CA ARG A 167 3.72 -10.30 5.03
C ARG A 167 2.98 -9.65 3.86
N LEU A 168 2.58 -10.44 2.88
CA LEU A 168 1.75 -9.98 1.76
C LEU A 168 0.38 -9.53 2.27
N LEU A 169 -0.29 -10.36 3.07
CA LEU A 169 -1.60 -10.00 3.66
C LEU A 169 -1.50 -8.78 4.59
N VAL A 170 -0.43 -8.63 5.39
CA VAL A 170 -0.21 -7.40 6.17
C VAL A 170 -0.03 -6.17 5.27
N SER A 171 0.67 -6.31 4.14
CA SER A 171 0.81 -5.20 3.18
C SER A 171 -0.54 -4.87 2.56
N ALA A 172 -1.33 -5.89 2.19
CA ALA A 172 -2.68 -5.74 1.68
C ALA A 172 -3.61 -4.99 2.66
N LEU A 173 -3.57 -5.28 3.96
CA LEU A 173 -4.37 -4.57 4.97
C LEU A 173 -4.01 -3.10 5.11
N ILE A 174 -2.72 -2.78 4.99
CA ILE A 174 -2.25 -1.40 5.05
C ILE A 174 -2.80 -0.64 3.85
N GLU A 175 -2.65 -1.17 2.63
CA GLU A 175 -3.18 -0.49 1.43
C GLU A 175 -4.70 -0.41 1.41
N LEU A 176 -5.38 -1.46 1.88
CA LEU A 176 -6.83 -1.47 1.97
C LEU A 176 -7.36 -0.42 2.94
N ARG A 177 -6.72 -0.27 4.12
CA ARG A 177 -7.09 0.77 5.09
C ARG A 177 -6.75 2.17 4.58
N SER A 178 -5.59 2.35 3.93
CA SER A 178 -5.22 3.61 3.26
C SER A 178 -6.26 3.99 2.21
N CYS A 179 -6.63 3.06 1.33
CA CYS A 179 -7.65 3.25 0.30
C CYS A 179 -8.99 3.71 0.90
N GLU A 180 -9.49 3.00 1.92
CA GLU A 180 -10.76 3.33 2.56
C GLU A 180 -10.73 4.73 3.19
N ARG A 181 -9.62 5.09 3.84
CA ARG A 181 -9.44 6.42 4.44
C ARG A 181 -9.23 7.53 3.41
N PHE A 182 -8.63 7.23 2.27
CA PHE A 182 -8.55 8.16 1.14
C PHE A 182 -9.93 8.44 0.55
N ASP A 183 -10.78 7.42 0.44
CA ASP A 183 -12.17 7.59 0.00
C ASP A 183 -12.96 8.46 1.00
N VAL A 184 -12.80 8.23 2.31
CA VAL A 184 -13.42 9.06 3.37
C VAL A 184 -12.93 10.51 3.31
N LEU A 185 -11.63 10.75 3.14
CA LEU A 185 -11.07 12.10 2.97
C LEU A 185 -11.58 12.78 1.69
N ALA A 186 -11.72 12.02 0.60
CA ALA A 186 -12.20 12.54 -0.67
C ALA A 186 -13.69 12.89 -0.68
N ALA A 187 -14.48 12.18 0.13
CA ALA A 187 -15.93 12.38 0.24
C ALA A 187 -16.32 13.43 1.28
N HIS A 188 -15.58 13.52 2.39
CA HIS A 188 -15.98 14.31 3.55
C HIS A 188 -15.01 15.44 3.92
N GLY A 189 -13.89 15.59 3.20
CA GLY A 189 -12.95 16.67 3.43
C GLY A 189 -13.38 17.99 2.79
N ASP A 190 -13.30 19.08 3.55
CA ASP A 190 -13.61 20.44 3.05
C ASP A 190 -12.52 21.00 2.12
N ASP A 191 -11.30 20.46 2.20
CA ASP A 191 -10.17 20.86 1.35
C ASP A 191 -10.25 20.19 -0.04
N ARG A 192 -10.66 20.97 -1.04
CA ARG A 192 -10.84 20.49 -2.42
C ARG A 192 -9.55 20.04 -3.11
N GLU A 193 -8.37 20.51 -2.72
CA GLU A 193 -7.10 20.04 -3.30
C GLU A 193 -6.74 18.67 -2.73
N LEU A 194 -6.87 18.51 -1.40
CA LEU A 194 -6.67 17.23 -0.73
C LEU A 194 -7.69 16.18 -1.16
N ALA A 195 -8.97 16.53 -1.24
CA ALA A 195 -10.01 15.61 -1.69
C ALA A 195 -9.73 15.08 -3.11
N ARG A 196 -9.22 15.95 -4.01
CA ARG A 196 -8.80 15.53 -5.36
C ARG A 196 -7.55 14.66 -5.35
N LEU A 197 -6.59 14.92 -4.47
CA LEU A 197 -5.42 14.07 -4.29
C LEU A 197 -5.83 12.67 -3.85
N TYR A 198 -6.57 12.57 -2.75
CA TYR A 198 -6.94 11.29 -2.14
C TYR A 198 -7.85 10.45 -3.05
N ARG A 199 -8.77 11.08 -3.80
CA ARG A 199 -9.56 10.36 -4.80
C ARG A 199 -8.70 9.67 -5.86
N ARG A 200 -7.61 10.30 -6.30
CA ARG A 200 -6.71 9.68 -7.30
C ARG A 200 -5.90 8.55 -6.68
N LEU A 201 -5.38 8.75 -5.47
CA LEU A 201 -4.58 7.73 -4.78
C LEU A 201 -5.42 6.52 -4.36
N ALA A 202 -6.69 6.70 -3.99
CA ALA A 202 -7.58 5.59 -3.67
C ALA A 202 -7.71 4.56 -4.81
N VAL A 203 -7.61 5.01 -6.07
CA VAL A 203 -7.65 4.11 -7.25
C VAL A 203 -6.39 3.25 -7.33
N SER A 204 -5.21 3.81 -7.09
CA SER A 204 -3.94 3.06 -7.09
C SER A 204 -3.85 2.10 -5.90
N GLU A 205 -4.22 2.55 -4.71
CA GLU A 205 -4.17 1.71 -3.49
C GLU A 205 -5.04 0.46 -3.60
N ARG A 206 -6.21 0.59 -4.24
CA ARG A 206 -7.10 -0.55 -4.49
C ARG A 206 -6.43 -1.60 -5.36
N GLY A 207 -5.63 -1.17 -6.35
CA GLY A 207 -4.81 -2.04 -7.17
C GLY A 207 -3.72 -2.75 -6.35
N HIS A 208 -3.00 -2.01 -5.51
CA HIS A 208 -1.91 -2.56 -4.69
C HIS A 208 -2.40 -3.58 -3.66
N TYR A 209 -3.50 -3.28 -2.96
CA TYR A 209 -4.17 -4.25 -2.08
C TYR A 209 -4.46 -5.57 -2.81
N GLN A 210 -5.07 -5.49 -4.00
CA GLN A 210 -5.44 -6.68 -4.77
C GLN A 210 -4.21 -7.46 -5.24
N VAL A 211 -3.15 -6.75 -5.65
CA VAL A 211 -1.86 -7.37 -6.01
C VAL A 211 -1.33 -8.21 -4.84
N PHE A 212 -1.30 -7.67 -3.64
CA PHE A 212 -0.78 -8.40 -2.48
C PHE A 212 -1.63 -9.62 -2.11
N VAL A 213 -2.95 -9.52 -2.14
CA VAL A 213 -3.86 -10.68 -1.91
C VAL A 213 -3.65 -11.76 -2.97
N ASN A 214 -3.61 -11.37 -4.26
CA ASN A 214 -3.41 -12.32 -5.35
C ASN A 214 -2.07 -13.05 -5.22
N LEU A 215 -1.00 -12.33 -4.87
CA LEU A 215 0.31 -12.94 -4.64
C LEU A 215 0.31 -13.91 -3.46
N ALA A 216 -0.50 -13.67 -2.42
CA ALA A 216 -0.64 -14.62 -1.32
C ALA A 216 -1.32 -15.92 -1.79
N HIS A 217 -2.39 -15.83 -2.59
CA HIS A 217 -3.06 -17.00 -3.19
C HIS A 217 -2.18 -17.74 -4.22
N ASP A 218 -1.32 -17.03 -4.94
CA ASP A 218 -0.37 -17.65 -5.87
C ASP A 218 0.66 -18.53 -5.16
N LEU A 219 1.00 -18.22 -3.90
CA LEU A 219 1.97 -18.97 -3.10
C LEU A 219 1.36 -20.19 -2.43
N GLN A 220 0.05 -20.21 -2.25
CA GLN A 220 -0.67 -21.30 -1.61
C GLN A 220 -2.11 -21.34 -2.09
N SER A 221 -2.48 -22.46 -2.71
CA SER A 221 -3.85 -22.72 -3.15
C SER A 221 -4.73 -23.21 -1.99
N GLY A 222 -6.03 -22.94 -2.10
CA GLY A 222 -7.05 -23.40 -1.16
C GLY A 222 -7.46 -22.37 -0.10
N ASP A 223 -8.34 -22.80 0.79
CA ASP A 223 -9.09 -21.94 1.71
C ASP A 223 -8.21 -21.35 2.84
N GLU A 224 -6.99 -21.85 3.05
CA GLU A 224 -6.10 -21.40 4.13
C GLU A 224 -5.73 -19.90 4.02
N VAL A 225 -5.55 -19.38 2.80
CA VAL A 225 -5.26 -17.94 2.61
C VAL A 225 -6.50 -17.11 2.93
N ASP A 226 -7.69 -17.57 2.55
CA ASP A 226 -8.96 -16.89 2.84
C ASP A 226 -9.26 -16.87 4.34
N GLU A 227 -9.08 -18.00 5.03
CA GLU A 227 -9.22 -18.10 6.49
C GLU A 227 -8.22 -17.19 7.22
N ARG A 228 -6.97 -17.17 6.73
CA ARG A 228 -5.93 -16.30 7.27
C ARG A 228 -6.27 -14.83 7.05
N TRP A 229 -6.74 -14.48 5.86
CA TRP A 229 -7.19 -13.13 5.52
C TRP A 229 -8.35 -12.67 6.40
N ALA A 230 -9.37 -13.51 6.56
CA ALA A 230 -10.51 -13.24 7.44
C ALA A 230 -10.06 -13.00 8.89
N THR A 231 -9.15 -13.83 9.40
CA THR A 231 -8.56 -13.66 10.74
C THR A 231 -7.84 -12.31 10.86
N MET A 232 -7.00 -11.95 9.88
CA MET A 232 -6.25 -10.70 9.95
C MET A 232 -7.14 -9.45 9.81
N LEU A 233 -8.27 -9.54 9.09
CA LEU A 233 -9.28 -8.47 9.04
C LEU A 233 -9.91 -8.22 10.42
N ASP A 234 -10.19 -9.28 11.17
CA ASP A 234 -10.72 -9.16 12.53
C ASP A 234 -9.67 -8.56 13.48
N GLU A 235 -8.41 -8.95 13.36
CA GLU A 235 -7.31 -8.36 14.14
C GLU A 235 -7.02 -6.90 13.76
N GLU A 236 -7.06 -6.56 12.47
CA GLU A 236 -6.89 -5.18 11.99
C GLU A 236 -7.91 -4.24 12.63
N SER A 237 -9.17 -4.67 12.69
CA SER A 237 -10.24 -3.92 13.33
C SER A 237 -9.92 -3.58 14.78
N ARG A 238 -9.48 -4.57 15.56
CA ARG A 238 -9.11 -4.36 16.97
C ARG A 238 -7.87 -3.48 17.11
N ILE A 239 -6.89 -3.66 16.23
CA ILE A 239 -5.67 -2.84 16.20
C ILE A 239 -6.02 -1.39 15.89
N LEU A 240 -6.91 -1.15 14.93
CA LEU A 240 -7.36 0.20 14.54
C LEU A 240 -8.11 0.89 15.66
N GLU A 241 -9.04 0.19 16.32
CA GLU A 241 -9.82 0.70 17.45
C GLU A 241 -8.94 1.05 18.65
N ALA A 242 -7.81 0.38 18.82
CA ALA A 242 -6.83 0.68 19.86
C ALA A 242 -5.91 1.88 19.54
N GLN A 243 -5.96 2.44 18.32
CA GLN A 243 -5.11 3.58 17.97
C GLN A 243 -5.58 4.86 18.65
N PRO A 244 -4.66 5.71 19.17
CA PRO A 244 -5.03 7.01 19.69
C PRO A 244 -5.46 7.95 18.55
N PRO A 245 -6.37 8.91 18.80
CA PRO A 245 -6.71 9.93 17.82
C PRO A 245 -5.50 10.84 17.58
N VAL A 246 -4.95 10.77 16.38
CA VAL A 246 -3.81 11.59 15.92
C VAL A 246 -4.04 11.98 14.47
N PRO A 247 -3.48 13.11 14.00
CA PRO A 247 -3.60 13.56 12.60
C PRO A 247 -2.67 12.73 11.67
N ALA A 248 -2.94 11.43 11.58
CA ALA A 248 -2.20 10.46 10.77
C ALA A 248 -3.17 9.53 10.04
N MET A 249 -2.77 9.01 8.88
CA MET A 249 -3.59 8.12 8.05
C MET A 249 -4.03 6.86 8.76
N HIS A 250 -3.27 6.38 9.75
CA HIS A 250 -3.60 5.21 10.54
C HIS A 250 -3.90 5.55 12.02
N GLY A 251 -4.24 6.81 12.32
CA GLY A 251 -4.66 7.26 13.65
C GLY A 251 -6.09 6.86 14.02
N GLY A 252 -6.41 6.82 15.30
CA GLY A 252 -7.76 6.55 15.80
C GLY A 252 -8.75 7.68 15.57
N VAL A 253 -9.98 7.48 16.02
CA VAL A 253 -11.08 8.45 15.95
C VAL A 253 -11.37 8.99 17.36
N GLU A 254 -11.63 10.29 17.48
CA GLU A 254 -12.19 10.93 18.69
C GLU A 254 -13.62 10.43 19.02
#